data_AF-A0A7W1USS2-F1
#
_entry.id   AF-A0A7W1USS2-F1
#
_cell.length_a   1.000
_cell.length_b   1.000
_cell.length_c   1.000
_cell.angle_alpha   90.00
_cell.angle_beta   90.00
_cell.angle_gamma   90.00
#
_symmetry.space_group_name_H-M   'P 1'
#
loop_
_entity.id
_entity.type
_entity.pdbx_description
1 polymer ?
#
loop_
_entity_poly.entity_id
_entity_poly.type
_entity_poly.pdbx_seq_one_letter_code
_entity_poly.pdbx_strand_id
1 'polypeptide(L)'
;LLCRSGKLLASGLPASWRGQHFEVFDVPTGPGGTVSYAVRWHGERPAVLWEQQGDRVTLTAPAVDPSWSSDAERGEALWQAPERLPA
;
A
#
# COMPACT_ATOMS: atom_id res chain seq x y z
N LEU A 1 -3.54 10.17 2.03
CA LEU A 1 -4.47 9.33 2.82
C LEU A 1 -3.97 7.89 2.78
N LEU A 2 -3.98 7.16 3.90
CA LEU A 2 -3.32 5.85 4.02
C LEU A 2 -4.08 4.73 3.28
N CYS A 3 -5.41 4.72 3.31
CA CYS A 3 -6.24 3.90 2.41
C CYS A 3 -7.59 4.60 2.13
N ARG A 4 -8.12 4.48 0.90
CA ARG A 4 -9.48 4.90 0.56
C ARG A 4 -10.15 3.85 -0.32
N SER A 5 -11.12 3.12 0.24
CA SER A 5 -11.86 2.06 -0.49
C SER A 5 -10.95 1.05 -1.19
N GLY A 6 -9.96 0.51 -0.45
CA GLY A 6 -8.97 -0.44 -0.98
C GLY A 6 -7.79 0.18 -1.73
N LYS A 7 -7.77 1.50 -1.96
CA LYS A 7 -6.63 2.21 -2.56
C LYS A 7 -5.59 2.52 -1.49
N LEU A 8 -4.55 1.69 -1.38
CA LEU A 8 -3.41 1.91 -0.51
C LEU A 8 -2.62 3.13 -0.98
N LEU A 9 -2.25 3.98 -0.04
CA LEU A 9 -1.44 5.19 -0.30
C LEU A 9 -1.99 5.98 -1.48
N ALA A 10 -3.30 6.28 -1.46
CA ALA A 10 -4.01 6.91 -2.58
C ALA A 10 -3.44 8.30 -2.99
N SER A 11 -2.54 8.87 -2.19
CA SER A 11 -1.83 10.12 -2.45
C SER A 11 -0.33 9.91 -2.77
N GLY A 12 0.10 8.67 -2.97
CA GLY A 12 1.50 8.26 -3.12
C GLY A 12 2.25 8.16 -1.79
N LEU A 13 3.54 7.86 -1.90
CA LEU A 13 4.50 7.90 -0.78
C LEU A 13 5.17 9.28 -0.70
N PRO A 14 5.13 9.97 0.44
CA PRO A 14 5.91 11.19 0.64
C PRO A 14 7.41 10.94 0.39
N ALA A 15 8.08 11.90 -0.24
CA ALA A 15 9.52 11.80 -0.51
C ALA A 15 10.35 11.56 0.76
N SER A 16 9.94 12.15 1.89
CA SER A 16 10.59 11.99 3.19
C SER A 16 10.47 10.57 3.75
N TRP A 17 9.53 9.75 3.27
CA TRP A 17 9.33 8.36 3.73
C TRP A 17 10.11 7.35 2.91
N ARG A 18 10.86 7.79 1.89
CA ARG A 18 11.75 6.91 1.12
C ARG A 18 12.79 6.26 2.03
N GLY A 19 12.95 4.94 1.90
CA GLY A 19 13.84 4.14 2.73
C GLY A 19 13.35 3.88 4.17
N GLN A 20 12.25 4.50 4.60
CA GLN A 20 11.70 4.31 5.94
C GLN A 20 10.64 3.20 5.96
N HIS A 21 10.87 2.17 6.78
CA HIS A 21 9.85 1.16 7.04
C HIS A 21 8.72 1.73 7.88
N PHE A 22 7.48 1.38 7.57
CA PHE A 22 6.33 1.74 8.39
C PHE A 22 5.24 0.69 8.31
N GLU A 23 4.33 0.74 9.28
CA GLU A 23 3.19 -0.16 9.41
C GLU A 23 1.94 0.66 9.70
N VAL A 24 0.82 0.22 9.15
CA VAL A 24 -0.50 0.82 9.35
C VAL A 24 -1.47 -0.31 9.66
N PHE A 25 -2.27 -0.12 10.70
CA PHE A 25 -3.17 -1.15 11.21
C PHE A 25 -4.64 -0.73 11.07
N ASP A 26 -5.48 -1.71 10.78
CA ASP A 26 -6.94 -1.67 10.82
C ASP A 26 -7.57 -0.50 10.07
N VAL A 27 -7.02 -0.16 8.90
CA VAL A 27 -7.57 0.93 8.08
C VAL A 27 -8.87 0.46 7.44
N PRO A 28 -10.00 1.17 7.64
CA PRO A 28 -11.28 0.77 7.05
C PRO A 28 -11.23 0.77 5.52
N THR A 29 -11.65 -0.33 4.90
CA THR A 29 -11.81 -0.44 3.44
C THR A 29 -13.27 -0.29 3.01
N GLY A 30 -14.21 -0.45 3.94
CA GLY A 30 -15.65 -0.31 3.76
C GLY A 30 -16.39 -0.52 5.09
N PRO A 31 -17.73 -0.71 5.06
CA PRO A 31 -18.53 -0.87 6.28
C PRO A 31 -18.20 -2.11 7.13
N GLY A 32 -17.67 -3.17 6.52
CA GLY A 32 -17.45 -4.46 7.19
C GLY A 32 -16.03 -5.00 7.07
N GLY A 33 -15.06 -4.20 6.64
CA GLY A 33 -13.70 -4.67 6.36
C GLY A 33 -12.61 -3.67 6.70
N THR A 34 -11.44 -4.20 7.06
CA THR A 34 -10.22 -3.45 7.32
C THR A 34 -9.04 -4.03 6.56
N VAL A 35 -8.00 -3.23 6.40
CA VAL A 35 -6.69 -3.67 5.93
C VAL A 35 -5.60 -3.13 6.86
N SER A 36 -4.71 -4.02 7.27
CA SER A 36 -3.43 -3.70 7.87
C SER A 36 -2.35 -3.93 6.81
N TYR A 37 -1.37 -3.03 6.72
CA TYR A 37 -0.28 -3.19 5.77
C TYR A 37 1.03 -2.57 6.26
N ALA A 38 2.13 -3.14 5.80
CA ALA A 38 3.48 -2.66 6.05
C ALA A 38 4.16 -2.29 4.73
N VAL A 39 5.05 -1.31 4.78
CA VAL A 39 5.98 -1.00 3.69
C VAL A 39 7.39 -1.26 4.16
N ARG A 40 8.09 -2.15 3.46
CA ARG A 40 9.51 -2.50 3.68
C ARG A 40 10.32 -2.09 2.45
N TRP A 41 11.52 -1.55 2.61
CA TRP A 41 12.32 -1.06 1.49
C TRP A 41 13.41 -2.05 1.11
N HIS A 42 13.50 -2.37 -0.17
CA HIS A 42 14.55 -3.17 -0.78
C HIS A 42 15.28 -2.31 -1.82
N GLY A 43 16.29 -1.56 -1.35
CA GLY A 43 16.91 -0.52 -2.15
C GLY A 43 15.90 0.60 -2.46
N GLU A 44 15.74 0.95 -3.74
CA GLU A 44 14.78 1.99 -4.16
C GLU A 44 13.33 1.49 -4.23
N ARG A 45 13.08 0.18 -4.08
CA ARG A 45 11.75 -0.41 -4.29
C ARG A 45 11.08 -0.76 -2.96
N PRO A 46 9.85 -0.27 -2.70
CA PRO A 46 9.07 -0.70 -1.55
C PRO A 46 8.37 -2.05 -1.81
N ALA A 47 8.47 -2.96 -0.85
CA ALA A 47 7.62 -4.14 -0.73
C ALA A 47 6.44 -3.82 0.19
N VAL A 48 5.23 -4.12 -0.27
CA VAL A 48 4.02 -4.07 0.55
C VAL A 48 3.74 -5.46 1.10
N LEU A 49 3.42 -5.53 2.38
CA LEU A 49 2.81 -6.69 3.02
C LEU A 49 1.42 -6.27 3.47
N TRP A 50 0.41 -7.09 3.27
CA TRP A 50 -0.96 -6.75 3.66
C TRP A 50 -1.69 -7.93 4.30
N GLU A 51 -2.69 -7.59 5.10
CA GLU A 51 -3.70 -8.48 5.64
C GLU A 51 -5.06 -7.75 5.65
N GLN A 52 -6.07 -8.38 5.07
CA GLN A 52 -7.46 -7.94 5.06
C GLN A 52 -8.27 -8.76 6.08
N GLN A 53 -9.16 -8.09 6.79
CA GLN A 53 -10.10 -8.74 7.72
C GLN A 53 -11.53 -8.33 7.38
N GLY A 54 -12.49 -9.25 7.61
CA GLY A 54 -13.90 -9.04 7.28
C GLY A 54 -14.17 -9.04 5.78
N ASP A 55 -14.98 -8.10 5.32
CA ASP A 55 -15.34 -7.94 3.91
C ASP A 55 -14.12 -7.49 3.09
N ARG A 56 -13.60 -8.40 2.25
CA ARG A 56 -12.44 -8.14 1.39
C ARG A 56 -12.80 -7.24 0.22
N VAL A 57 -11.85 -6.41 -0.19
CA VAL A 57 -11.93 -5.58 -1.39
C VAL A 57 -10.71 -5.83 -2.28
N THR A 58 -10.80 -5.40 -3.52
CA THR A 58 -9.61 -5.32 -4.39
C THR A 58 -8.70 -4.21 -3.88
N LEU A 59 -7.52 -4.59 -3.38
CA LEU A 59 -6.47 -3.67 -3.02
C LEU A 59 -5.76 -3.18 -4.27
N THR A 60 -5.48 -1.89 -4.34
CA THR A 60 -4.72 -1.26 -5.43
C THR A 60 -3.79 -0.19 -4.86
N ALA A 61 -2.75 0.20 -5.60
CA ALA A 61 -1.82 1.25 -5.20
C ALA A 61 -1.58 2.25 -6.36
N PRO A 62 -2.63 2.93 -6.85
CA PRO A 62 -2.58 3.66 -8.12
C PRO A 62 -1.55 4.80 -8.18
N ALA A 63 -1.14 5.34 -7.03
CA ALA A 63 -0.15 6.41 -6.94
C ALA A 63 1.27 5.91 -6.63
N VAL A 64 1.47 4.58 -6.54
CA VAL A 64 2.77 3.94 -6.24
C VAL A 64 3.12 2.91 -7.31
N ASP A 65 2.20 1.99 -7.61
CA ASP A 65 2.29 1.01 -8.68
C ASP A 65 0.91 0.85 -9.35
N PRO A 66 0.65 1.57 -10.45
CA PRO A 66 -0.63 1.54 -11.14
C PRO A 66 -1.02 0.18 -11.70
N SER A 67 -0.04 -0.71 -11.89
CA SER A 67 -0.26 -2.05 -12.44
C SER A 67 -0.59 -3.09 -11.38
N TRP A 68 -0.39 -2.78 -10.10
CA TRP A 68 -0.59 -3.70 -9.01
C TRP A 68 -2.03 -3.71 -8.49
N SER A 69 -2.56 -4.92 -8.29
CA SER A 69 -3.82 -5.17 -7.60
C SER A 69 -3.80 -6.53 -6.90
N SER A 70 -4.58 -6.70 -5.83
CA SER A 70 -4.79 -8.00 -5.19
C SER A 70 -6.14 -8.11 -4.48
N ASP A 71 -6.79 -9.27 -4.59
CA ASP A 71 -7.97 -9.66 -3.79
C ASP A 71 -7.62 -10.62 -2.64
N ALA A 72 -6.33 -10.94 -2.49
CA ALA A 72 -5.89 -11.91 -1.49
C ALA A 72 -6.13 -11.39 -0.07
N GLU A 73 -6.51 -12.29 0.83
CA GLU A 73 -6.63 -12.00 2.26
C GLU A 73 -5.32 -11.45 2.82
N ARG A 74 -4.20 -12.06 2.46
CA ARG A 74 -2.88 -11.63 2.87
C ARG A 74 -1.88 -11.87 1.75
N GLY A 75 -0.78 -11.14 1.75
CA GLY A 75 0.28 -11.37 0.79
C GLY A 75 1.41 -10.36 0.88
N GLU A 76 2.34 -10.49 -0.05
CA GLU A 76 3.48 -9.61 -0.23
C GLU A 76 3.67 -9.34 -1.72
N ALA A 77 4.09 -8.11 -2.05
CA ALA A 77 4.43 -7.72 -3.41
C ALA A 77 5.49 -6.62 -3.42
N LEU A 78 6.42 -6.68 -4.37
CA LEU A 78 7.42 -5.64 -4.59
C LEU A 78 6.92 -4.64 -5.63
N TRP A 79 6.59 -3.42 -5.21
CA TRP A 79 6.11 -2.35 -6.08
C TRP A 79 7.23 -1.76 -6.95
N GLN A 80 6.84 -0.93 -7.91
CA GLN A 80 7.76 -0.09 -8.68
C GLN A 80 8.58 0.82 -7.76
N ALA A 81 9.79 1.18 -8.19
CA ALA A 81 10.54 2.25 -7.53
C ALA A 81 9.75 3.56 -7.65
N PRO A 82 9.63 4.38 -6.59
CA PRO A 82 8.95 5.66 -6.67
C PRO A 82 9.63 6.54 -7.72
N GLU A 83 8.84 7.18 -8.58
CA GLU A 83 9.38 8.15 -9.51
C GLU A 83 10.16 9.24 -8.75
N ARG A 84 11.36 9.58 -9.23
CA ARG A 84 12.06 10.77 -8.77
C ARG A 84 11.28 11.97 -9.29
N LEU A 85 10.72 12.77 -8.39
CA LEU A 85 10.27 14.11 -8.77
C LEU A 85 11.49 14.90 -9.26
N PRO A 86 11.38 15.67 -10.36
CA PRO A 86 12.44 16.58 -10.76
C PRO A 86 12.72 17.58 -9.62
N ALA A 87 14.00 17.95 -9.48
CA ALA A 87 14.51 18.87 -8.46
C ALA A 87 13.97 20.30 -8.63
#